data_AF-A0AAX4JMK0-F1
#
_entry.id   AF-A0AAX4JMK0-F1
#
_cell.length_a   1.000
_cell.length_b   1.000
_cell.length_c   1.000
_cell.angle_alpha   90.00
_cell.angle_beta   90.00
_cell.angle_gamma   90.00
#
_symmetry.space_group_name_H-M   'P 1'
#
loop_
_entity.id
_entity.type
_entity.pdbx_description
1 polymer ?
#
loop_
_entity_poly.entity_id
_entity_poly.type
_entity_poly.pdbx_seq_one_letter_code
_entity_poly.pdbx_strand_id
1 'polypeptide(L)'
;MKYLFGLCLLCPMVFSTPISIEKRYTAIKIKSNRNNQCLSPIGHKSTWHIGTKVGTAPCDQAALWNASPGSGSVALFDTDLVLGAGTGTQDGESLYLAEKFPGSFQQTWYWTDDNRLAITGGNTCLDQGNEEEGTQIWQCTYMNDNQVWTLQTPTPENPPFDPPFGVVYDDPPTGGKRLHPYQRPDIALTLDGGYLNLGRSAVIAYSQPTEGLFADAQLLNLTIGINLHISSAFDTNTCLDVVANPKNGDTTFFRNCNLTTTWDWDGSRLRLSNTDLCLDVRAESVRLNQILKQLQVWECVENNTNQQFFTLS
;
A
#
# COMPACT_ATOMS: atom_id res chain seq x y z
N MET A 1 19.31 46.09 -51.28
CA MET A 1 20.09 45.94 -50.02
C MET A 1 19.14 46.24 -48.87
N LYS A 2 18.80 45.40 -47.91
CA LYS A 2 19.09 44.01 -47.55
C LYS A 2 17.80 43.51 -46.87
N TYR A 3 17.30 42.32 -47.19
CA TYR A 3 16.26 41.65 -46.42
C TYR A 3 16.90 41.02 -45.17
N LEU A 4 16.36 41.28 -43.98
CA LEU A 4 16.72 40.55 -42.76
C LEU A 4 15.53 39.66 -42.39
N PHE A 5 15.68 38.37 -42.67
CA PHE A 5 14.75 37.31 -42.27
C PHE A 5 15.01 36.98 -40.79
N GLY A 6 14.08 37.33 -39.91
CA GLY A 6 14.09 36.91 -38.50
C GLY A 6 13.41 35.55 -38.35
N LEU A 7 14.20 34.49 -38.24
CA LEU A 7 13.75 33.14 -37.95
C LEU A 7 13.51 33.01 -36.43
N CYS A 8 12.25 33.08 -35.98
CA CYS A 8 11.91 32.82 -34.58
C CYS A 8 11.67 31.31 -34.41
N LEU A 9 12.58 30.62 -33.71
CA LEU A 9 12.44 29.21 -33.36
C LEU A 9 11.24 29.03 -32.42
N LEU A 10 10.21 28.33 -32.89
CA LEU A 10 9.16 27.78 -32.03
C LEU A 10 9.70 26.51 -31.36
N CYS A 11 9.98 26.62 -30.06
CA CYS A 11 10.29 25.47 -29.21
C CYS A 11 8.99 24.72 -28.92
N PRO A 12 8.83 23.43 -29.31
CA PRO A 12 7.65 22.67 -28.90
C PRO A 12 7.74 22.40 -27.39
N MET A 13 6.90 23.08 -26.62
CA MET A 13 6.66 22.72 -25.22
C MET A 13 6.00 21.35 -25.20
N VAL A 14 6.79 20.32 -24.91
CA VAL A 14 6.26 19.01 -24.55
C VAL A 14 5.63 19.15 -23.17
N PHE A 15 4.31 19.29 -23.12
CA PHE A 15 3.56 19.15 -21.89
C PHE A 15 3.67 17.69 -21.45
N SER A 16 4.60 17.37 -20.55
CA SER A 16 4.50 16.11 -19.82
C SER A 16 3.30 16.25 -18.90
N THR A 17 2.24 15.48 -19.17
CA THR A 17 1.18 15.31 -18.18
C THR A 17 1.80 14.73 -16.91
N PRO A 18 1.45 15.23 -15.70
CA PRO A 18 1.92 14.62 -14.48
C PRO A 18 1.46 13.16 -14.49
N ILE A 19 2.41 12.24 -14.36
CA ILE A 19 2.11 10.83 -14.10
C ILE A 19 1.49 10.81 -12.72
N SER A 20 0.16 10.75 -12.65
CA SER A 20 -0.54 10.43 -11.41
C SER A 20 -0.13 9.02 -11.02
N ILE A 21 0.72 8.88 -10.00
CA ILE A 21 0.96 7.61 -9.34
C ILE A 21 -0.30 7.32 -8.51
N GLU A 22 -1.38 6.91 -9.17
CA GLU A 22 -2.53 6.38 -8.45
C GLU A 22 -2.10 5.14 -7.68
N LYS A 23 -2.38 5.12 -6.37
CA LYS A 23 -2.16 4.02 -5.42
C LYS A 23 -2.73 2.71 -6.00
N ARG A 24 -1.94 1.82 -6.61
CA ARG A 24 -2.50 0.57 -7.18
C ARG A 24 -2.66 -0.51 -6.12
N TYR A 25 -3.84 -1.14 -6.08
CA TYR A 25 -4.01 -2.43 -5.44
C TYR A 25 -3.20 -3.46 -6.24
N THR A 26 -2.29 -4.17 -5.56
CA THR A 26 -1.43 -5.16 -6.19
C THR A 26 -1.67 -6.52 -5.55
N ALA A 27 -1.74 -7.56 -6.38
CA ALA A 27 -1.88 -8.95 -5.93
C ALA A 27 -3.07 -9.18 -4.97
N ILE A 28 -4.20 -8.53 -5.18
CA ILE A 28 -5.40 -8.63 -4.34
C ILE A 28 -6.34 -9.74 -4.81
N LYS A 29 -7.13 -10.27 -3.88
CA LYS A 29 -8.33 -11.05 -4.14
C LYS A 29 -9.54 -10.12 -4.09
N ILE A 30 -10.49 -10.32 -5.00
CA ILE A 30 -11.74 -9.55 -5.06
C ILE A 30 -12.86 -10.49 -4.62
N LYS A 31 -13.32 -10.35 -3.38
CA LYS A 31 -14.23 -11.29 -2.73
C LYS A 31 -15.68 -10.85 -2.88
N SER A 32 -16.52 -11.74 -3.40
CA SER A 32 -17.97 -11.57 -3.49
C SER A 32 -18.59 -11.60 -2.08
N ASN A 33 -19.44 -10.62 -1.79
CA ASN A 33 -20.24 -10.62 -0.58
C ASN A 33 -21.31 -11.73 -0.58
N ARG A 34 -21.82 -12.12 -1.77
CA ARG A 34 -22.90 -13.10 -1.91
C ARG A 34 -22.56 -14.46 -1.31
N ASN A 35 -21.41 -15.01 -1.67
CA ASN A 35 -21.05 -16.40 -1.37
C ASN A 35 -19.66 -16.55 -0.75
N ASN A 36 -19.01 -15.44 -0.39
CA ASN A 36 -17.66 -15.39 0.16
C ASN A 36 -16.55 -16.00 -0.73
N GLN A 37 -16.82 -16.24 -2.01
CA GLN A 37 -15.83 -16.68 -2.98
C GLN A 37 -15.13 -15.49 -3.65
N CYS A 38 -14.01 -15.73 -4.30
CA CYS A 38 -13.19 -14.68 -4.91
C CYS A 38 -13.22 -14.76 -6.44
N LEU A 39 -13.23 -13.60 -7.09
CA LEU A 39 -13.18 -13.45 -8.54
C LEU A 39 -11.96 -14.17 -9.12
N SER A 40 -12.20 -15.09 -10.04
CA SER A 40 -11.13 -15.93 -10.59
C SER A 40 -11.48 -16.39 -12.01
N PRO A 41 -10.51 -16.48 -12.94
CA PRO A 41 -10.69 -17.24 -14.15
C PRO A 41 -11.04 -18.69 -13.81
N ILE A 42 -11.98 -19.26 -14.56
CA ILE A 42 -12.47 -20.63 -14.33
C ILE A 42 -11.48 -21.63 -14.92
N GLY A 43 -11.24 -22.72 -14.18
CA GLY A 43 -10.31 -23.78 -14.57
C GLY A 43 -8.90 -23.59 -13.99
N HIS A 44 -7.97 -24.45 -14.39
CA HIS A 44 -6.62 -24.46 -13.86
C HIS A 44 -5.79 -23.29 -14.39
N LYS A 45 -4.87 -22.76 -13.57
CA LYS A 45 -3.98 -21.64 -13.96
C LYS A 45 -3.22 -21.88 -15.26
N SER A 46 -2.81 -23.12 -15.53
CA SER A 46 -2.10 -23.50 -16.77
C SER A 46 -2.94 -23.41 -18.03
N THR A 47 -4.27 -23.27 -17.92
CA THR A 47 -5.19 -23.16 -19.06
C THR A 47 -5.76 -21.75 -19.23
N TRP A 48 -5.32 -20.77 -18.42
CA TRP A 48 -5.80 -19.40 -18.54
C TRP A 48 -5.18 -18.71 -19.76
N HIS A 49 -6.03 -18.16 -20.63
CA HIS A 49 -5.66 -17.43 -21.83
C HIS A 49 -6.76 -16.41 -22.18
N ILE A 50 -6.57 -15.63 -23.24
CA ILE A 50 -7.62 -14.72 -23.76
C ILE A 50 -8.89 -15.52 -24.05
N GLY A 51 -10.03 -15.04 -23.54
CA GLY A 51 -11.34 -15.69 -23.66
C GLY A 51 -11.68 -16.66 -22.52
N THR A 52 -10.76 -16.96 -21.59
CA THR A 52 -11.10 -17.74 -20.39
C THR A 52 -12.18 -17.01 -19.60
N LYS A 53 -13.33 -17.67 -19.35
CA LYS A 53 -14.43 -17.11 -18.55
C LYS A 53 -13.95 -16.81 -17.13
N VAL A 54 -14.35 -15.67 -16.59
CA VAL A 54 -14.12 -15.28 -15.20
C VAL A 54 -15.39 -15.53 -14.40
N GLY A 55 -15.23 -16.18 -13.25
CA GLY A 55 -16.28 -16.55 -12.32
C GLY A 55 -15.82 -16.31 -10.88
N THR A 56 -16.25 -17.17 -9.96
CA THR A 56 -15.74 -17.21 -8.59
C THR A 56 -15.15 -18.58 -8.24
N ALA A 57 -14.18 -18.60 -7.34
CA ALA A 57 -13.57 -19.80 -6.77
C ALA A 57 -13.37 -19.61 -5.25
N PRO A 58 -13.19 -20.70 -4.46
CA PRO A 58 -12.71 -20.60 -3.09
C PRO A 58 -11.52 -19.64 -2.99
N CYS A 59 -11.57 -18.70 -2.04
CA CYS A 59 -10.60 -17.60 -2.01
C CYS A 59 -9.15 -18.08 -1.85
N ASP A 60 -8.89 -19.20 -1.18
CA ASP A 60 -7.58 -19.85 -1.08
C ASP A 60 -7.02 -20.33 -2.43
N GLN A 61 -7.88 -20.57 -3.43
CA GLN A 61 -7.54 -21.08 -4.76
C GLN A 61 -7.74 -20.04 -5.89
N ALA A 62 -8.31 -18.88 -5.56
CA ALA A 62 -8.66 -17.85 -6.54
C ALA A 62 -7.44 -17.07 -7.07
N ALA A 63 -7.59 -16.51 -8.26
CA ALA A 63 -6.62 -15.60 -8.85
C ALA A 63 -6.37 -14.34 -8.02
N LEU A 64 -5.20 -13.75 -8.26
CA LEU A 64 -4.82 -12.44 -7.77
C LEU A 64 -4.95 -11.40 -8.88
N TRP A 65 -5.28 -10.18 -8.51
CA TRP A 65 -5.54 -9.08 -9.43
C TRP A 65 -4.76 -7.82 -9.03
N ASN A 66 -4.47 -6.99 -10.02
CA ASN A 66 -4.00 -5.62 -9.87
C ASN A 66 -5.13 -4.67 -10.28
N ALA A 67 -5.39 -3.64 -9.49
CA ALA A 67 -6.45 -2.67 -9.79
C ALA A 67 -6.05 -1.26 -9.34
N SER A 68 -6.70 -0.23 -9.89
CA SER A 68 -6.61 1.13 -9.36
C SER A 68 -7.81 1.43 -8.44
N PRO A 69 -7.66 2.26 -7.40
CA PRO A 69 -8.77 2.88 -6.67
C PRO A 69 -9.49 3.88 -7.56
N GLY A 70 -8.79 4.49 -8.53
CA GLY A 70 -9.39 5.27 -9.60
C GLY A 70 -9.93 4.40 -10.74
N SER A 71 -10.31 5.05 -11.84
CA SER A 71 -10.74 4.35 -13.05
C SER A 71 -9.56 3.68 -13.76
N GLY A 72 -9.70 2.40 -14.10
CA GLY A 72 -8.66 1.68 -14.83
C GLY A 72 -8.97 0.20 -15.03
N SER A 73 -8.02 -0.53 -15.62
CA SER A 73 -8.16 -1.97 -15.81
C SER A 73 -7.91 -2.76 -14.53
N VAL A 74 -8.68 -3.83 -14.34
CA VAL A 74 -8.40 -4.88 -13.36
C VAL A 74 -7.59 -5.96 -14.06
N ALA A 75 -6.28 -5.98 -13.82
CA ALA A 75 -5.34 -6.87 -14.50
C ALA A 75 -5.08 -8.15 -13.69
N LEU A 76 -5.01 -9.29 -14.36
CA LEU A 76 -4.63 -10.54 -13.73
C LEU A 76 -3.15 -10.45 -13.32
N PHE A 77 -2.86 -10.71 -12.04
CA PHE A 77 -1.52 -10.54 -11.48
C PHE A 77 -0.46 -11.36 -12.23
N ASP A 78 0.71 -10.75 -12.46
CA ASP A 78 1.85 -11.35 -13.17
C ASP A 78 1.54 -11.75 -14.63
N THR A 79 0.59 -11.05 -15.26
CA THR A 79 0.24 -11.22 -16.69
C THR A 79 -0.16 -9.89 -17.32
N ASP A 80 -0.28 -9.86 -18.65
CA ASP A 80 -0.86 -8.74 -19.41
C ASP A 80 -2.38 -8.87 -19.67
N LEU A 81 -3.02 -9.89 -19.10
CA LEU A 81 -4.46 -10.13 -19.27
C LEU A 81 -5.27 -9.26 -18.30
N VAL A 82 -6.46 -8.84 -18.73
CA VAL A 82 -7.36 -8.00 -17.93
C VAL A 82 -8.77 -8.56 -17.86
N LEU A 83 -9.55 -8.11 -16.88
CA LEU A 83 -10.97 -8.39 -16.75
C LEU A 83 -11.75 -7.63 -17.83
N GLY A 84 -12.31 -8.36 -18.79
CA GLY A 84 -13.18 -7.85 -19.84
C GLY A 84 -14.65 -8.17 -19.58
N ALA A 85 -15.52 -7.21 -19.91
CA ALA A 85 -16.96 -7.24 -19.65
C ALA A 85 -17.83 -7.48 -20.89
N GLY A 86 -17.35 -8.18 -21.92
CA GLY A 86 -18.11 -8.28 -23.17
C GLY A 86 -18.14 -6.94 -23.89
N THR A 87 -19.35 -6.44 -24.13
CA THR A 87 -19.54 -5.08 -24.63
C THR A 87 -19.58 -4.06 -23.48
N GLY A 88 -19.89 -4.50 -22.26
CA GLY A 88 -20.05 -3.66 -21.08
C GLY A 88 -21.42 -2.99 -21.00
N THR A 89 -22.33 -3.27 -21.93
CA THR A 89 -23.55 -2.46 -22.16
C THR A 89 -24.86 -3.19 -21.85
N GLN A 90 -24.82 -4.50 -21.61
CA GLN A 90 -26.01 -5.32 -21.45
C GLN A 90 -25.95 -6.15 -20.18
N ASP A 91 -27.09 -6.25 -19.50
CA ASP A 91 -27.25 -7.12 -18.33
C ASP A 91 -27.02 -8.59 -18.72
N GLY A 92 -26.32 -9.31 -17.87
CA GLY A 92 -26.04 -10.74 -18.05
C GLY A 92 -24.82 -11.05 -18.91
N GLU A 93 -24.07 -10.05 -19.40
CA GLU A 93 -22.83 -10.32 -20.11
C GLU A 93 -21.80 -10.96 -19.17
N SER A 94 -21.27 -12.11 -19.60
CA SER A 94 -20.22 -12.83 -18.88
C SER A 94 -18.88 -12.11 -18.95
N LEU A 95 -18.05 -12.34 -17.93
CA LEU A 95 -16.70 -11.81 -17.87
C LEU A 95 -15.68 -12.78 -18.43
N TYR A 96 -14.59 -12.24 -18.98
CA TYR A 96 -13.49 -13.04 -19.52
C TYR A 96 -12.13 -12.37 -19.31
N LEU A 97 -11.08 -13.17 -19.38
CA LEU A 97 -9.72 -12.66 -19.57
C LEU A 97 -9.58 -12.10 -20.98
N ALA A 98 -9.13 -10.87 -21.11
CA ALA A 98 -8.96 -10.18 -22.37
C ALA A 98 -7.53 -9.67 -22.55
N GLU A 99 -7.13 -9.46 -23.80
CA GLU A 99 -5.97 -8.63 -24.10
C GLU A 99 -6.24 -7.19 -23.64
N LYS A 100 -5.22 -6.55 -23.07
CA LYS A 100 -5.33 -5.20 -22.52
C LYS A 100 -5.39 -4.15 -23.63
N PHE A 101 -6.51 -3.44 -23.70
CA PHE A 101 -6.69 -2.25 -24.53
C PHE A 101 -6.98 -1.05 -23.63
N PRO A 102 -5.94 -0.29 -23.22
CA PRO A 102 -6.09 0.84 -22.31
C PRO A 102 -7.15 1.83 -22.78
N GLY A 103 -8.07 2.21 -21.89
CA GLY A 103 -9.16 3.15 -22.18
C GLY A 103 -10.36 2.54 -22.92
N SER A 104 -10.36 1.24 -23.21
CA SER A 104 -11.57 0.58 -23.72
C SER A 104 -12.66 0.53 -22.64
N PHE A 105 -13.88 0.85 -23.04
CA PHE A 105 -15.04 0.96 -22.15
C PHE A 105 -15.24 -0.31 -21.30
N GLN A 106 -15.30 -1.46 -21.95
CA GLN A 106 -15.51 -2.78 -21.36
C GLN A 106 -14.35 -3.34 -20.52
N GLN A 107 -13.25 -2.59 -20.36
CA GLN A 107 -12.10 -2.94 -19.52
C GLN A 107 -11.70 -1.83 -18.54
N THR A 108 -12.50 -0.77 -18.46
CA THR A 108 -12.26 0.36 -17.57
C THR A 108 -13.26 0.31 -16.44
N TRP A 109 -12.77 0.00 -15.25
CA TRP A 109 -13.54 -0.23 -14.05
C TRP A 109 -13.21 0.83 -13.00
N TYR A 110 -14.14 1.12 -12.10
CA TYR A 110 -13.88 1.93 -10.92
C TYR A 110 -14.61 1.37 -9.71
N TRP A 111 -14.03 1.60 -8.53
CA TRP A 111 -14.67 1.29 -7.26
C TRP A 111 -15.62 2.41 -6.87
N THR A 112 -16.86 2.07 -6.54
CA THR A 112 -17.81 2.99 -5.92
C THR A 112 -17.56 3.06 -4.41
N ASP A 113 -18.03 4.14 -3.78
CA ASP A 113 -17.91 4.33 -2.32
C ASP A 113 -18.63 3.25 -1.50
N ASP A 114 -19.56 2.53 -2.13
CA ASP A 114 -20.36 1.46 -1.53
C ASP A 114 -19.90 0.05 -1.97
N ASN A 115 -18.62 -0.10 -2.33
CA ASN A 115 -17.94 -1.37 -2.62
C ASN A 115 -18.48 -2.14 -3.84
N ARG A 116 -18.85 -1.44 -4.92
CA ARG A 116 -19.15 -2.05 -6.22
C ARG A 116 -18.01 -1.78 -7.19
N LEU A 117 -17.77 -2.74 -8.08
CA LEU A 117 -16.86 -2.55 -9.21
C LEU A 117 -17.69 -2.24 -10.45
N ALA A 118 -17.74 -0.98 -10.87
CA ALA A 118 -18.58 -0.48 -11.94
C ALA A 118 -17.78 -0.17 -13.21
N ILE A 119 -18.41 -0.25 -14.39
CA ILE A 119 -17.78 0.17 -15.64
C ILE A 119 -17.76 1.70 -15.70
N THR A 120 -16.57 2.29 -15.90
CA THR A 120 -16.39 3.74 -15.95
C THR A 120 -17.16 4.34 -17.13
N GLY A 121 -18.05 5.30 -16.83
CA GLY A 121 -18.93 5.93 -17.82
C GLY A 121 -20.13 5.07 -18.24
N GLY A 122 -20.32 3.90 -17.62
CA GLY A 122 -21.49 3.03 -17.77
C GLY A 122 -22.43 3.07 -16.57
N ASN A 123 -23.43 2.20 -16.58
CA ASN A 123 -24.39 2.01 -15.47
C ASN A 123 -24.46 0.54 -14.99
N THR A 124 -23.52 -0.30 -15.41
CA THR A 124 -23.42 -1.71 -15.06
C THR A 124 -22.27 -1.95 -14.07
N CYS A 125 -22.50 -2.90 -13.17
CA CYS A 125 -21.64 -3.30 -12.08
C CYS A 125 -21.30 -4.79 -12.21
N LEU A 126 -20.13 -5.18 -11.71
CA LEU A 126 -19.78 -6.58 -11.47
C LEU A 126 -20.83 -7.20 -10.54
N ASP A 127 -21.47 -8.27 -11.00
CA ASP A 127 -22.57 -8.94 -10.32
C ASP A 127 -22.26 -10.44 -10.19
N GLN A 128 -22.41 -10.97 -8.98
CA GLN A 128 -22.41 -12.41 -8.77
C GLN A 128 -23.84 -12.93 -8.91
N GLY A 129 -24.19 -13.38 -10.12
CA GLY A 129 -25.46 -14.04 -10.43
C GLY A 129 -25.62 -15.39 -9.70
N ASN A 130 -26.77 -16.03 -9.91
CA ASN A 130 -27.05 -17.35 -9.36
C ASN A 130 -26.19 -18.46 -9.98
N GLU A 131 -26.37 -19.72 -9.59
CA GLU A 131 -25.55 -20.83 -10.10
C GLU A 131 -25.69 -21.04 -11.62
N GLU A 132 -26.83 -20.67 -12.20
CA GLU A 132 -27.09 -20.76 -13.64
C GLU A 132 -26.50 -19.55 -14.41
N GLU A 133 -26.62 -18.35 -13.84
CA GLU A 133 -26.12 -17.08 -14.41
C GLU A 133 -24.59 -16.98 -14.33
N GLY A 134 -24.03 -17.31 -13.16
CA GLY A 134 -22.63 -17.11 -12.83
C GLY A 134 -22.26 -15.64 -12.65
N THR A 135 -20.96 -15.34 -12.62
CA THR A 135 -20.45 -13.96 -12.55
C THR A 135 -20.65 -13.24 -13.88
N GLN A 136 -21.20 -12.04 -13.81
CA GLN A 136 -21.67 -11.26 -14.96
C GLN A 136 -21.51 -9.75 -14.68
N ILE A 137 -21.90 -8.92 -15.64
CA ILE A 137 -22.28 -7.53 -15.35
C ILE A 137 -23.81 -7.41 -15.29
N TRP A 138 -24.28 -6.49 -14.47
CA TRP A 138 -25.70 -6.16 -14.35
C TRP A 138 -25.87 -4.69 -13.99
N GLN A 139 -26.99 -4.07 -14.33
CA GLN A 139 -27.29 -2.71 -13.94
C GLN A 139 -27.03 -2.49 -12.44
N CYS A 140 -26.21 -1.48 -12.13
CA CYS A 140 -25.87 -1.12 -10.77
C CYS A 140 -27.15 -0.82 -9.98
N THR A 141 -27.42 -1.62 -8.96
CA THR A 141 -28.64 -1.55 -8.17
C THR A 141 -28.30 -1.30 -6.71
N TYR A 142 -28.93 -0.27 -6.14
CA TYR A 142 -28.76 0.10 -4.74
C TYR A 142 -29.20 -1.07 -3.82
N MET A 143 -28.39 -1.35 -2.78
CA MET A 143 -28.59 -2.47 -1.84
C MET A 143 -28.64 -3.88 -2.47
N ASN A 144 -28.17 -4.06 -3.71
CA ASN A 144 -27.94 -5.40 -4.24
C ASN A 144 -26.62 -5.96 -3.71
N ASP A 145 -26.70 -6.83 -2.70
CA ASP A 145 -25.54 -7.49 -2.08
C ASP A 145 -24.75 -8.39 -3.04
N ASN A 146 -25.36 -8.83 -4.16
CA ASN A 146 -24.67 -9.60 -5.19
C ASN A 146 -23.64 -8.76 -5.96
N GLN A 147 -23.75 -7.44 -5.89
CA GLN A 147 -22.85 -6.48 -6.55
C GLN A 147 -21.80 -5.92 -5.60
N VAL A 148 -21.80 -6.35 -4.33
CA VAL A 148 -20.82 -5.90 -3.34
C VAL A 148 -19.60 -6.82 -3.39
N TRP A 149 -18.43 -6.22 -3.60
CA TRP A 149 -17.15 -6.88 -3.71
C TRP A 149 -16.15 -6.22 -2.77
N THR A 150 -15.51 -7.02 -1.93
CA THR A 150 -14.53 -6.52 -0.97
C THR A 150 -13.13 -6.87 -1.42
N LEU A 151 -12.21 -5.94 -1.25
CA LEU A 151 -10.81 -6.18 -1.50
C LEU A 151 -10.24 -6.95 -0.33
N GLN A 152 -9.79 -8.17 -0.62
CA GLN A 152 -8.93 -8.91 0.28
C GLN A 152 -7.53 -8.82 -0.28
N THR A 153 -6.62 -8.14 0.39
CA THR A 153 -5.23 -8.54 0.24
C THR A 153 -5.18 -9.99 0.68
N PRO A 154 -4.77 -10.97 -0.16
CA PRO A 154 -4.52 -12.31 0.34
C PRO A 154 -3.67 -12.14 1.60
N THR A 155 -4.11 -12.69 2.74
CA THR A 155 -3.15 -13.04 3.79
C THR A 155 -2.15 -13.93 3.09
N PRO A 156 -0.96 -13.42 2.81
CA PRO A 156 -0.24 -13.98 1.69
C PRO A 156 0.37 -15.29 2.17
N GLU A 157 0.21 -16.35 1.39
CA GLU A 157 1.37 -17.19 1.15
C GLU A 157 2.32 -16.28 0.36
N ASN A 158 3.12 -15.51 1.12
CA ASN A 158 3.99 -14.40 0.75
C ASN A 158 4.34 -14.28 -0.76
N PRO A 159 4.09 -13.15 -1.47
CA PRO A 159 5.14 -12.69 -2.37
C PRO A 159 6.41 -12.60 -1.52
N PRO A 160 7.62 -12.90 -2.00
CA PRO A 160 8.81 -12.73 -1.18
C PRO A 160 8.88 -11.23 -0.83
N PHE A 161 8.35 -10.87 0.34
CA PHE A 161 8.65 -9.61 0.97
C PHE A 161 10.17 -9.60 1.06
N ASP A 162 10.80 -8.48 0.73
CA ASP A 162 12.20 -8.27 1.00
C ASP A 162 12.32 -7.17 2.05
N PRO A 163 12.46 -7.52 3.35
CA PRO A 163 12.71 -8.87 3.91
C PRO A 163 11.45 -9.75 4.00
N PRO A 164 11.57 -11.09 4.06
CA PRO A 164 10.43 -12.01 4.16
C PRO A 164 9.47 -11.64 5.29
N PHE A 165 8.20 -12.02 5.19
CA PHE A 165 7.27 -11.78 6.30
C PHE A 165 7.66 -12.64 7.51
N GLY A 166 7.80 -12.01 8.66
CA GLY A 166 8.15 -12.64 9.93
C GLY A 166 6.93 -12.99 10.78
N VAL A 167 7.18 -13.26 12.05
CA VAL A 167 6.14 -13.50 13.05
C VAL A 167 5.56 -12.15 13.51
N VAL A 168 4.24 -12.09 13.65
CA VAL A 168 3.54 -10.93 14.21
C VAL A 168 3.43 -11.09 15.71
N TYR A 169 3.70 -10.02 16.44
CA TYR A 169 3.49 -9.93 17.87
C TYR A 169 2.63 -8.71 18.17
N ASP A 170 1.55 -8.91 18.93
CA ASP A 170 0.71 -7.81 19.38
C ASP A 170 1.50 -6.86 20.28
N ASP A 171 1.09 -5.60 20.31
CA ASP A 171 1.65 -4.64 21.24
C ASP A 171 1.17 -4.91 22.67
N PRO A 172 2.00 -4.64 23.69
CA PRO A 172 1.58 -4.76 25.08
C PRO A 172 0.26 -3.98 25.32
N PRO A 173 -0.68 -4.54 26.10
CA PRO A 173 -1.96 -3.89 26.38
C PRO A 173 -1.78 -2.58 27.17
N THR A 174 -0.67 -2.45 27.90
CA THR A 174 -0.27 -1.26 28.64
C THR A 174 1.21 -0.96 28.39
N GLY A 175 1.58 0.32 28.45
CA GLY A 175 2.97 0.76 28.24
C GLY A 175 3.26 1.14 26.78
N GLY A 176 4.49 0.91 26.35
CA GLY A 176 4.97 1.28 25.02
C GLY A 176 4.31 0.50 23.89
N LYS A 177 4.32 1.08 22.70
CA LYS A 177 3.78 0.51 21.45
C LYS A 177 4.87 0.41 20.41
N ARG A 178 4.77 -0.58 19.51
CA ARG A 178 5.67 -0.68 18.36
C ARG A 178 5.13 0.16 17.22
N LEU A 179 6.05 0.72 16.43
CA LEU A 179 5.72 1.49 15.25
C LEU A 179 6.02 0.63 14.02
N HIS A 180 4.97 0.07 13.42
CA HIS A 180 5.06 -0.85 12.28
C HIS A 180 4.95 -0.10 10.96
N PRO A 181 5.83 -0.33 9.98
CA PRO A 181 5.64 0.20 8.63
C PRO A 181 4.35 -0.32 8.00
N TYR A 182 3.77 0.46 7.10
CA TYR A 182 2.55 0.10 6.37
C TYR A 182 2.53 -1.35 5.87
N GLN A 183 1.46 -2.08 6.19
CA GLN A 183 1.23 -3.50 5.84
C GLN A 183 2.30 -4.48 6.34
N ARG A 184 3.18 -4.09 7.27
CA ARG A 184 4.24 -4.93 7.83
C ARG A 184 4.16 -5.04 9.35
N PRO A 185 3.14 -5.73 9.91
CA PRO A 185 2.98 -5.93 11.36
C PRO A 185 4.08 -6.83 11.96
N ASP A 186 4.82 -7.54 11.11
CA ASP A 186 5.89 -8.48 11.45
C ASP A 186 7.25 -7.81 11.68
N ILE A 187 7.38 -6.52 11.36
CA ILE A 187 8.60 -5.72 11.59
C ILE A 187 8.24 -4.42 12.29
N ALA A 188 9.18 -3.87 13.04
CA ALA A 188 8.96 -2.66 13.82
C ALA A 188 10.20 -1.76 13.83
N LEU A 189 9.95 -0.48 14.06
CA LEU A 189 11.00 0.45 14.45
C LEU A 189 11.72 -0.10 15.68
N THR A 190 13.04 -0.23 15.57
CA THR A 190 13.93 -0.84 16.56
C THR A 190 15.08 0.10 16.86
N LEU A 191 15.39 0.26 18.13
CA LEU A 191 16.59 0.90 18.65
C LEU A 191 17.80 -0.06 18.50
N ASP A 192 18.69 0.19 17.54
CA ASP A 192 19.87 -0.67 17.35
C ASP A 192 21.07 -0.26 18.23
N GLY A 193 21.73 -1.27 18.82
CA GLY A 193 22.69 -1.15 19.92
C GLY A 193 24.16 -1.06 19.50
N GLY A 194 24.50 -0.22 18.52
CA GLY A 194 25.89 0.13 18.17
C GLY A 194 26.56 1.12 19.15
N TYR A 195 27.91 1.18 19.14
CA TYR A 195 28.83 1.77 20.14
C TYR A 195 28.35 3.05 20.88
N LEU A 196 28.54 3.01 22.20
CA LEU A 196 28.05 3.88 23.29
C LEU A 196 28.25 5.41 23.24
N ASN A 197 28.74 6.05 22.17
CA ASN A 197 29.01 7.50 22.20
C ASN A 197 28.56 8.29 20.95
N LEU A 198 27.94 7.63 19.97
CA LEU A 198 27.27 8.27 18.84
C LEU A 198 25.92 7.55 18.66
N GLY A 199 24.84 8.31 18.46
CA GLY A 199 23.45 7.85 18.63
C GLY A 199 23.13 6.44 18.12
N ARG A 200 22.31 5.72 18.90
CA ARG A 200 21.80 4.38 18.55
C ARG A 200 20.94 4.50 17.30
N SER A 201 21.24 3.80 16.21
CA SER A 201 20.48 3.97 14.97
C SER A 201 19.02 3.55 15.14
N ALA A 202 18.10 4.30 14.52
CA ALA A 202 16.71 3.88 14.39
C ALA A 202 16.59 3.07 13.10
N VAL A 203 16.13 1.83 13.21
CA VAL A 203 16.08 0.88 12.09
C VAL A 203 14.77 0.13 12.07
N ILE A 204 14.53 -0.64 11.01
CA ILE A 204 13.45 -1.63 10.96
C ILE A 204 14.06 -3.02 11.11
N ALA A 205 13.56 -3.78 12.08
CA ALA A 205 13.91 -5.18 12.32
C ALA A 205 12.64 -6.01 12.59
N TYR A 206 12.77 -7.34 12.57
CA TYR A 206 11.65 -8.22 12.91
C TYR A 206 11.12 -7.95 14.30
N SER A 207 9.80 -7.89 14.43
CA SER A 207 9.12 -7.76 15.71
C SER A 207 9.56 -8.87 16.65
N GLN A 208 9.73 -8.51 17.92
CA GLN A 208 10.12 -9.42 18.99
C GLN A 208 8.91 -9.74 19.88
N PRO A 209 8.91 -10.89 20.59
CA PRO A 209 7.95 -11.17 21.66
C PRO A 209 7.84 -10.00 22.64
N THR A 210 6.71 -9.88 23.36
CA THR A 210 6.43 -8.74 24.26
C THR A 210 7.30 -8.63 25.51
N GLU A 211 8.20 -9.59 25.75
CA GLU A 211 9.08 -9.61 26.91
C GLU A 211 10.56 -9.71 26.51
N GLY A 212 11.42 -9.06 27.30
CA GLY A 212 12.88 -9.15 27.20
C GLY A 212 13.54 -7.97 26.50
N LEU A 213 14.88 -7.94 26.56
CA LEU A 213 15.69 -6.78 26.15
C LEU A 213 15.51 -6.38 24.67
N PHE A 214 15.18 -7.33 23.79
CA PHE A 214 14.94 -7.04 22.38
C PHE A 214 13.54 -6.49 22.13
N ALA A 215 12.56 -6.87 22.96
CA ALA A 215 11.22 -6.28 22.97
C ALA A 215 11.30 -4.81 23.38
N ASP A 216 12.02 -4.55 24.47
CA ASP A 216 12.24 -3.21 25.04
C ASP A 216 12.82 -2.22 24.02
N ALA A 217 13.67 -2.70 23.10
CA ALA A 217 14.25 -1.91 22.03
C ALA A 217 13.24 -1.48 20.94
N GLN A 218 12.04 -2.05 20.91
CA GLN A 218 11.00 -1.78 19.92
C GLN A 218 9.79 -1.03 20.48
N LEU A 219 9.71 -0.90 21.81
CA LEU A 219 8.59 -0.25 22.48
C LEU A 219 8.87 1.25 22.64
N LEU A 220 7.96 2.06 22.11
CA LEU A 220 8.00 3.51 22.14
C LEU A 220 6.82 4.06 22.95
N ASN A 221 7.05 5.14 23.68
CA ASN A 221 5.98 5.91 24.30
C ASN A 221 5.33 6.80 23.23
N LEU A 222 4.20 6.35 22.69
CA LEU A 222 3.47 6.99 21.61
C LEU A 222 2.13 7.55 22.11
N THR A 223 1.89 8.83 21.82
CA THR A 223 0.60 9.50 22.05
C THR A 223 0.30 10.31 20.79
N ILE A 224 -0.95 10.29 20.30
CA ILE A 224 -1.33 11.17 19.19
C ILE A 224 -1.20 12.63 19.65
N GLY A 225 -0.54 13.47 18.86
CA GLY A 225 -0.29 14.85 19.23
C GLY A 225 0.81 15.52 18.42
N ILE A 226 1.16 16.73 18.83
CA ILE A 226 2.15 17.59 18.18
C ILE A 226 3.28 17.94 19.15
N ASN A 227 4.46 18.26 18.62
CA ASN A 227 5.65 18.64 19.41
C ASN A 227 6.01 17.59 20.49
N LEU A 228 5.98 16.31 20.13
CA LEU A 228 6.23 15.20 21.03
C LEU A 228 7.69 14.75 20.99
N HIS A 229 8.22 14.36 22.14
CA HIS A 229 9.42 13.54 22.20
C HIS A 229 9.02 12.07 22.17
N ILE A 230 9.35 11.37 21.08
CA ILE A 230 9.08 9.93 20.93
C ILE A 230 10.19 9.17 21.66
N SER A 231 9.94 8.81 22.92
CA SER A 231 10.90 8.12 23.78
C SER A 231 10.78 6.60 23.69
N SER A 232 11.87 5.89 23.98
CA SER A 232 11.80 4.45 24.29
C SER A 232 11.00 4.24 25.57
N ALA A 233 10.20 3.18 25.61
CA ALA A 233 9.44 2.78 26.78
C ALA A 233 10.33 2.23 27.91
N PHE A 234 11.51 1.69 27.58
CA PHE A 234 12.47 1.16 28.54
C PHE A 234 13.39 2.23 29.12
N ASP A 235 13.83 3.19 28.29
CA ASP A 235 14.59 4.35 28.73
C ASP A 235 13.95 5.63 28.20
N THR A 236 13.16 6.27 29.06
CA THR A 236 12.41 7.49 28.71
C THR A 236 13.30 8.70 28.45
N ASN A 237 14.61 8.61 28.74
CA ASN A 237 15.57 9.67 28.40
C ASN A 237 16.17 9.49 27.00
N THR A 238 15.85 8.40 26.30
CA THR A 238 16.32 8.11 24.94
C THR A 238 15.19 8.31 23.94
N CYS A 239 15.33 9.29 23.04
CA CYS A 239 14.29 9.71 22.09
C CYS A 239 14.73 9.62 20.64
N LEU A 240 13.76 9.34 19.76
CA LEU A 240 13.92 9.36 18.31
C LEU A 240 14.25 10.78 17.84
N ASP A 241 15.26 10.87 16.99
CA ASP A 241 15.90 12.11 16.62
C ASP A 241 16.46 12.07 15.20
N VAL A 242 16.77 13.26 14.70
CA VAL A 242 17.52 13.49 13.48
C VAL A 242 18.58 14.56 13.73
N VAL A 243 19.57 14.66 12.85
CA VAL A 243 20.61 15.69 12.93
C VAL A 243 20.02 17.11 12.95
N ALA A 244 20.77 18.06 13.51
CA ALA A 244 20.39 19.46 13.48
C ALA A 244 20.31 19.98 12.03
N ASN A 245 19.28 20.79 11.73
CA ASN A 245 18.93 21.27 10.39
C ASN A 245 18.71 20.12 9.38
N PRO A 246 17.71 19.26 9.62
CA PRO A 246 17.50 18.07 8.83
C PRO A 246 17.08 18.37 7.40
N LYS A 247 17.46 17.47 6.49
CA LYS A 247 17.12 17.48 5.06
C LYS A 247 16.78 16.06 4.60
N ASN A 248 16.20 15.96 3.40
CA ASN A 248 15.88 14.70 2.76
C ASN A 248 17.09 13.75 2.76
N GLY A 249 16.87 12.54 3.26
CA GLY A 249 17.86 11.46 3.34
C GLY A 249 18.67 11.41 4.63
N ASP A 250 18.51 12.40 5.53
CA ASP A 250 19.20 12.34 6.82
C ASP A 250 18.68 11.17 7.66
N THR A 251 19.60 10.42 8.25
CA THR A 251 19.30 9.21 9.02
C THR A 251 18.69 9.56 10.37
N THR A 252 17.76 8.72 10.82
CA THR A 252 17.19 8.83 12.17
C THR A 252 17.93 7.93 13.16
N PHE A 253 18.04 8.42 14.38
CA PHE A 253 18.74 7.75 15.47
C PHE A 253 18.07 8.08 16.79
N PHE A 254 18.58 7.52 17.87
CA PHE A 254 18.13 7.78 19.22
C PHE A 254 19.25 8.40 20.04
N ARG A 255 18.92 9.44 20.80
CA ARG A 255 19.83 10.09 21.75
C ARG A 255 19.07 10.67 22.93
N ASN A 256 19.78 11.37 23.81
CA ASN A 256 19.18 12.03 24.97
C ASN A 256 18.08 13.03 24.57
N CYS A 257 16.86 12.85 25.11
CA CYS A 257 15.67 13.61 24.74
C CYS A 257 15.82 15.13 24.84
N ASN A 258 16.63 15.63 25.78
CA ASN A 258 16.83 17.08 25.99
C ASN A 258 17.49 17.80 24.81
N LEU A 259 18.08 17.04 23.88
CA LEU A 259 18.75 17.57 22.70
C LEU A 259 18.02 17.19 21.40
N THR A 260 16.90 16.45 21.49
CA THR A 260 16.23 15.87 20.32
C THR A 260 15.23 16.81 19.66
N THR A 261 14.99 16.57 18.38
CA THR A 261 13.86 17.10 17.65
C THR A 261 12.53 16.57 18.20
N THR A 262 11.46 17.32 17.95
CA THR A 262 10.10 16.87 18.28
C THR A 262 9.35 16.40 17.04
N TRP A 263 8.34 15.57 17.26
CA TRP A 263 7.53 14.95 16.22
C TRP A 263 6.04 15.20 16.42
N ASP A 264 5.31 15.27 15.34
CA ASP A 264 3.86 15.26 15.27
C ASP A 264 3.41 13.86 14.84
N TRP A 265 2.62 13.20 15.68
CA TRP A 265 2.07 11.86 15.43
C TRP A 265 0.56 11.94 15.28
N ASP A 266 0.04 11.60 14.10
CA ASP A 266 -1.40 11.63 13.80
C ASP A 266 -2.09 10.26 13.93
N GLY A 267 -1.34 9.22 14.35
CA GLY A 267 -1.81 7.83 14.36
C GLY A 267 -1.43 7.04 13.10
N SER A 268 -0.92 7.71 12.07
CA SER A 268 -0.53 7.11 10.79
C SER A 268 0.82 7.58 10.26
N ARG A 269 1.28 8.79 10.61
CA ARG A 269 2.53 9.39 10.13
C ARG A 269 3.23 10.16 11.24
N LEU A 270 4.56 10.02 11.29
CA LEU A 270 5.44 10.81 12.13
C LEU A 270 6.05 11.93 11.29
N ARG A 271 5.58 13.17 11.49
CA ARG A 271 6.17 14.37 10.89
C ARG A 271 7.11 15.03 11.89
N LEU A 272 8.27 15.48 11.45
CA LEU A 272 9.17 16.28 12.25
C LEU A 272 8.56 17.68 12.47
N SER A 273 8.34 18.07 13.72
CA SER A 273 7.59 19.30 14.05
C SER A 273 8.25 20.55 13.44
N ASN A 274 7.41 21.48 12.97
CA ASN A 274 7.83 22.73 12.32
C ASN A 274 8.63 22.54 11.02
N THR A 275 8.56 21.36 10.42
CA THR A 275 9.14 21.08 9.10
C THR A 275 8.12 20.34 8.23
N ASP A 276 8.45 20.15 6.96
CA ASP A 276 7.70 19.28 6.05
C ASP A 276 8.41 17.92 5.85
N LEU A 277 9.19 17.48 6.84
CA LEU A 277 9.89 16.19 6.79
C LEU A 277 9.13 15.13 7.59
N CYS A 278 8.97 13.96 7.00
CA CYS A 278 8.34 12.79 7.60
C CYS A 278 9.37 11.68 7.82
N LEU A 279 9.15 10.87 8.86
CA LEU A 279 9.86 9.60 9.02
C LEU A 279 9.56 8.70 7.82
N ASP A 280 10.60 8.13 7.23
CA ASP A 280 10.53 7.41 5.96
C ASP A 280 11.37 6.12 6.03
N VAL A 281 10.77 5.00 5.64
CA VAL A 281 11.48 3.74 5.42
C VAL A 281 12.22 3.83 4.09
N ARG A 282 13.56 3.84 4.15
CA ARG A 282 14.39 4.02 2.96
C ARG A 282 14.23 2.83 2.02
N ALA A 283 13.64 3.07 0.84
CA ALA A 283 13.33 2.03 -0.14
C ALA A 283 14.59 1.25 -0.60
N GLU A 284 15.69 1.98 -0.82
CA GLU A 284 17.01 1.49 -1.25
C GLU A 284 17.82 0.77 -0.15
N SER A 285 17.20 0.45 0.99
CA SER A 285 17.93 -0.17 2.10
C SER A 285 18.45 -1.56 1.75
N VAL A 286 19.74 -1.77 2.02
CA VAL A 286 20.38 -3.09 1.97
C VAL A 286 20.33 -3.72 3.36
N ARG A 287 19.97 -5.01 3.43
CA ARG A 287 19.95 -5.76 4.69
C ARG A 287 21.35 -5.85 5.28
N LEU A 288 21.48 -5.54 6.57
CA LEU A 288 22.72 -5.66 7.33
C LEU A 288 22.45 -6.44 8.62
N ASN A 289 22.83 -7.72 8.67
CA ASN A 289 22.53 -8.62 9.79
C ASN A 289 21.02 -8.70 10.10
N GLN A 290 20.63 -8.27 11.31
CA GLN A 290 19.25 -8.22 11.80
C GLN A 290 18.52 -6.92 11.40
N ILE A 291 19.25 -5.94 10.84
CA ILE A 291 18.68 -4.71 10.30
C ILE A 291 18.13 -5.00 8.91
N LEU A 292 16.82 -4.83 8.77
CA LEU A 292 16.13 -5.13 7.52
C LEU A 292 15.98 -3.90 6.64
N LYS A 293 15.64 -2.75 7.22
CA LYS A 293 15.60 -1.45 6.53
C LYS A 293 16.17 -0.35 7.41
N GLN A 294 16.72 0.69 6.78
CA GLN A 294 17.13 1.92 7.44
C GLN A 294 15.97 2.92 7.43
N LEU A 295 15.96 3.79 8.44
CA LEU A 295 15.05 4.93 8.50
C LEU A 295 15.80 6.21 8.14
N GLN A 296 15.08 7.10 7.48
CA GLN A 296 15.52 8.44 7.14
C GLN A 296 14.39 9.43 7.39
N VAL A 297 14.66 10.72 7.25
CA VAL A 297 13.64 11.72 7.02
C VAL A 297 13.59 12.10 5.55
N TRP A 298 12.39 12.38 5.05
CA TRP A 298 12.16 12.83 3.68
C TRP A 298 10.99 13.79 3.63
N GLU A 299 10.86 14.61 2.59
CA GLU A 299 9.68 15.47 2.45
C GLU A 299 8.40 14.64 2.57
N CYS A 300 7.42 15.17 3.29
CA CYS A 300 6.15 14.51 3.49
C CYS A 300 5.41 14.44 2.16
N VAL A 301 5.18 13.23 1.68
CA VAL A 301 4.45 12.99 0.42
C VAL A 301 3.13 12.31 0.78
N GLU A 302 2.03 12.91 0.33
CA GLU A 302 0.70 12.34 0.52
C GLU A 302 0.64 10.93 -0.12
N ASN A 303 0.05 9.98 0.60
CA ASN A 303 -0.06 8.58 0.18
C ASN A 303 1.27 7.82 0.00
N ASN A 304 2.41 8.35 0.41
CA ASN A 304 3.65 7.58 0.44
C ASN A 304 3.61 6.52 1.56
N THR A 305 3.53 5.25 1.19
CA THR A 305 3.42 4.14 2.14
C THR A 305 4.70 3.89 2.95
N ASN A 306 5.86 4.36 2.48
CA ASN A 306 7.11 4.29 3.26
C ASN A 306 7.11 5.28 4.44
N GLN A 307 6.19 6.25 4.43
CA GLN A 307 6.02 7.25 5.50
C GLN A 307 4.83 6.93 6.41
N GLN A 308 4.12 5.83 6.13
CA GLN A 308 2.96 5.40 6.89
C GLN A 308 3.34 4.30 7.87
N PHE A 309 2.82 4.43 9.08
CA PHE A 309 3.05 3.52 10.17
C PHE A 309 1.76 3.26 10.94
N PHE A 310 1.73 2.18 11.72
CA PHE A 310 0.62 1.88 12.61
C PHE A 310 1.11 1.17 13.88
N THR A 311 0.25 1.14 14.89
CA THR A 311 0.44 0.34 16.12
C THR A 311 -0.54 -0.83 16.10
N LEU A 312 -0.19 -1.93 16.75
CA LEU A 312 -1.13 -3.02 16.96
C LEU A 312 -1.89 -2.80 18.27
N SER A 313 -3.15 -3.26 18.31
CA SER A 313 -4.05 -3.12 19.46
C SER A 313 -4.32 -4.47 20.09
#